data_AF-X6LGA7-F1
#
_entry.id   AF-X6LGA7-F1
#
_cell.length_a   1.000
_cell.length_b   1.000
_cell.length_c   1.000
_cell.angle_alpha   90.00
_cell.angle_beta   90.00
_cell.angle_gamma   90.00
#
_symmetry.space_group_name_H-M   'P 1'
#
loop_
_entity.id
_entity.type
_entity.pdbx_description
1 polymer ?
#
loop_
_entity_poly.entity_id
_entity_poly.type
_entity_poly.pdbx_seq_one_letter_code
_entity_poly.pdbx_strand_id
1 'polypeptide(L)'
;MLLIEEGEKEKKTAIFSISGCYNKDWISLTNEPQKLNTWTCLLCKQIANNAVELHCDEHENFEQIFLIGEECLRQYLQQSNRKCPVGQHDHCEFFKSKTARQSVSELLVMCPRQYKSNEDLQLSERTKTREDEKSICRFKGEIKEVQHHLETSCQLLASRQNNSLDIQNRAISKN
;
A
#
# COMPACT_ATOMS: atom_id res chain seq x y z
N MET A 1 -17.99 -44.82 -1.20
CA MET A 1 -17.36 -44.36 -2.45
C MET A 1 -17.51 -42.85 -2.52
N LEU A 2 -16.54 -42.11 -2.01
CA LEU A 2 -16.39 -40.67 -2.22
C LEU A 2 -14.89 -40.39 -2.15
N LEU A 3 -14.26 -40.17 -3.30
CA LEU A 3 -12.90 -39.63 -3.41
C LEU A 3 -12.99 -38.42 -4.36
N ILE A 4 -12.88 -37.24 -3.77
CA ILE A 4 -11.80 -36.25 -3.95
C ILE A 4 -12.16 -35.24 -5.05
N GLU A 5 -12.60 -34.05 -4.62
CA GLU A 5 -12.35 -32.82 -5.36
C GLU A 5 -11.11 -32.16 -4.74
N GLU A 6 -10.01 -32.13 -5.50
CA GLU A 6 -8.77 -31.46 -5.12
C GLU A 6 -8.96 -29.94 -5.27
N GLY A 7 -9.12 -29.25 -4.14
CA GLY A 7 -9.06 -27.80 -4.09
C GLY A 7 -7.61 -27.33 -4.19
N GLU A 8 -7.22 -26.79 -5.35
CA GLU A 8 -5.97 -26.04 -5.51
C GLU A 8 -5.95 -24.85 -4.51
N LYS A 9 -5.13 -24.97 -3.48
CA LYS A 9 -4.80 -23.86 -2.59
C LYS A 9 -3.72 -23.00 -3.26
N GLU A 10 -4.15 -21.96 -3.96
CA GLU A 10 -3.28 -20.87 -4.39
C GLU A 10 -2.43 -20.40 -3.20
N LYS A 11 -1.11 -20.56 -3.33
CA LYS A 11 -0.12 -19.99 -2.42
C LYS A 11 -0.20 -18.47 -2.56
N LYS A 12 -0.95 -17.82 -1.67
CA LYS A 12 -0.93 -16.36 -1.52
C LYS A 12 0.46 -15.94 -1.02
N THR A 13 1.35 -15.68 -1.97
CA THR A 13 2.48 -14.77 -1.80
C THR A 13 1.95 -13.47 -1.19
N ALA A 14 2.63 -12.92 -0.19
CA ALA A 14 2.27 -11.63 0.38
C ALA A 14 2.45 -10.55 -0.69
N ILE A 15 1.39 -10.29 -1.46
CA ILE A 15 1.33 -9.23 -2.46
C ILE A 15 1.53 -7.92 -1.70
N PHE A 16 2.51 -7.12 -2.14
CA PHE A 16 2.60 -5.74 -1.70
C PHE A 16 1.27 -5.07 -2.06
N SER A 17 0.42 -4.80 -1.06
CA SER A 17 -0.95 -4.38 -1.33
C SER A 17 -0.94 -2.93 -1.78
N ILE A 18 -1.09 -2.72 -3.09
CA ILE A 18 -1.25 -1.40 -3.72
C ILE A 18 -2.70 -0.89 -3.55
N SER A 19 -3.54 -1.59 -2.79
CA SER A 19 -4.96 -1.24 -2.63
C SER A 19 -5.21 0.01 -1.78
N GLY A 20 -4.28 0.39 -0.91
CA GLY A 20 -4.39 1.56 -0.02
C GLY A 20 -3.68 2.80 -0.56
N CYS A 21 -3.70 3.88 0.23
CA CYS A 21 -2.86 5.06 -0.02
C CYS A 21 -1.36 4.70 0.03
N TYR A 22 -0.54 5.38 -0.75
CA TYR A 22 0.89 5.10 -0.85
C TYR A 22 1.67 5.70 0.31
N ASN A 23 2.58 4.92 0.90
CA ASN A 23 3.47 5.40 1.97
C ASN A 23 4.21 6.66 1.52
N LYS A 24 4.06 7.75 2.29
CA LYS A 24 4.58 9.08 1.94
C LYS A 24 6.11 9.11 1.96
N ASP A 25 6.74 8.38 2.87
CA ASP A 25 8.19 8.31 2.97
C ASP A 25 8.78 7.59 1.76
N TRP A 26 8.16 6.48 1.33
CA TRP A 26 8.53 5.77 0.11
C TRP A 26 8.49 6.68 -1.12
N ILE A 27 7.40 7.45 -1.30
CA ILE A 27 7.28 8.40 -2.41
C ILE A 27 8.28 9.56 -2.29
N SER A 28 8.59 10.02 -1.07
CA SER A 28 9.49 11.15 -0.82
C SER A 28 10.95 10.85 -1.15
N LEU A 29 11.35 9.58 -1.30
CA LEU A 29 12.69 9.20 -1.73
C LEU A 29 13.03 9.64 -3.16
N THR A 30 12.01 9.92 -3.98
CA THR A 30 12.16 10.16 -5.42
C THR A 30 11.42 11.41 -5.91
N ASN A 31 10.70 12.12 -5.04
CA ASN A 31 9.92 13.31 -5.39
C ASN A 31 10.11 14.43 -4.37
N GLU A 32 9.96 15.67 -4.83
CA GLU A 32 10.01 16.87 -3.98
C GLU A 32 8.87 16.89 -2.94
N PRO A 33 9.16 16.96 -1.62
CA PRO A 33 8.14 16.89 -0.57
C PRO A 33 7.04 17.94 -0.67
N GLN A 34 7.38 19.14 -1.16
CA GLN A 34 6.44 20.24 -1.34
C GLN A 34 5.32 19.88 -2.33
N LYS A 35 5.65 19.16 -3.41
CA LYS A 35 4.68 18.70 -4.42
C LYS A 35 3.76 17.61 -3.89
N LEU A 36 4.20 16.85 -2.87
CA LEU A 36 3.46 15.72 -2.32
C LEU A 36 2.35 16.15 -1.34
N ASN A 37 2.44 17.34 -0.76
CA ASN A 37 1.45 17.83 0.20
C ASN A 37 0.07 17.99 -0.44
N THR A 38 0.00 18.43 -1.71
CA THR A 38 -1.25 18.55 -2.48
C THR A 38 -1.93 17.20 -2.70
N TRP A 39 -1.18 16.10 -2.67
CA TRP A 39 -1.68 14.75 -2.93
C TRP A 39 -1.90 13.94 -1.65
N THR A 40 -1.82 14.58 -0.49
CA THR A 40 -1.93 13.90 0.81
C THR A 40 -3.41 13.60 1.12
N CYS A 41 -3.71 12.33 1.41
CA CYS A 41 -5.00 11.87 1.88
C CYS A 41 -5.33 12.48 3.25
N LEU A 42 -6.48 13.13 3.36
CA LEU A 42 -6.96 13.76 4.59
C LEU A 42 -7.06 12.77 5.75
N LEU A 43 -7.46 11.52 5.49
CA LEU A 43 -7.76 10.54 6.53
C LEU A 43 -6.51 9.87 7.10
N CYS A 44 -5.66 9.29 6.26
CA CYS A 44 -4.49 8.53 6.71
C CYS A 44 -3.17 9.29 6.62
N LYS A 45 -3.16 10.52 6.08
CA LYS A 45 -1.97 11.37 5.89
C LYS A 45 -0.88 10.80 4.97
N GLN A 46 -1.20 9.71 4.26
CA GLN A 46 -0.38 9.14 3.19
C GLN A 46 -0.73 9.74 1.81
N ILE A 47 -0.07 9.35 0.73
CA ILE A 47 -0.40 9.85 -0.62
C ILE A 47 -1.66 9.15 -1.14
N ALA A 48 -2.67 9.95 -1.52
CA ALA A 48 -4.00 9.46 -1.87
C ALA A 48 -3.96 8.57 -3.13
N ASN A 49 -4.16 7.27 -2.95
CA ASN A 49 -4.37 6.35 -4.06
C ASN A 49 -5.84 6.38 -4.51
N ASN A 50 -6.07 6.32 -5.82
CA ASN A 50 -7.40 6.47 -6.41
C ASN A 50 -8.12 7.69 -5.85
N ALA A 51 -7.44 8.84 -5.88
CA ALA A 51 -7.89 10.04 -5.20
C ALA A 51 -9.34 10.43 -5.53
N VAL A 52 -10.06 10.85 -4.48
CA VAL A 52 -11.40 11.42 -4.54
C VAL A 52 -11.37 12.78 -3.84
N GLU A 53 -12.08 13.74 -4.41
CA GLU A 53 -12.23 15.09 -3.87
C GLU A 53 -13.56 15.19 -3.15
N LEU A 54 -13.52 15.79 -1.96
CA LEU A 54 -14.73 16.20 -1.26
C LEU A 54 -15.26 17.49 -1.90
N HIS A 55 -16.52 17.45 -2.30
CA HIS A 55 -17.27 18.60 -2.80
C HIS A 55 -18.55 18.70 -1.97
N CYS A 56 -18.58 19.64 -1.05
CA CYS A 56 -19.80 19.95 -0.32
C CYS A 56 -19.90 21.47 -0.20
N ASP A 57 -21.12 21.97 -0.19
CA ASP A 57 -21.41 23.41 -0.20
C ASP A 57 -20.80 24.10 1.04
N GLU A 58 -20.74 23.38 2.17
CA GLU A 58 -20.09 23.85 3.40
C GLU A 58 -18.58 24.08 3.25
N HIS A 59 -17.97 23.54 2.19
CA HIS A 59 -16.54 23.62 1.91
C HIS A 59 -16.20 24.26 0.56
N GLU A 60 -17.19 24.79 -0.18
CA GLU A 60 -16.99 25.40 -1.50
C GLU A 60 -16.02 26.60 -1.46
N ASN A 61 -16.03 27.37 -0.37
CA ASN A 61 -15.18 28.56 -0.22
C ASN A 61 -13.79 28.28 0.37
N PHE A 62 -13.42 27.02 0.62
CA PHE A 62 -12.07 26.70 1.07
C PHE A 62 -11.12 26.74 -0.13
N GLU A 63 -10.04 27.51 -0.02
CA GLU A 63 -8.98 27.52 -1.04
C GLU A 63 -8.27 26.16 -1.18
N GLN A 64 -8.44 25.28 -0.19
CA GLN A 64 -7.81 23.97 -0.15
C GLN A 64 -8.74 22.87 -0.71
N ILE A 65 -8.21 22.08 -1.64
CA ILE A 65 -8.84 20.85 -2.11
C ILE A 65 -8.64 19.75 -1.05
N PHE A 66 -9.73 19.16 -0.58
CA PHE A 66 -9.71 18.02 0.33
C PHE A 66 -9.64 16.71 -0.45
N LEU A 67 -8.44 16.13 -0.51
CA LEU A 67 -8.18 14.88 -1.19
C LEU A 67 -8.23 13.68 -0.24
N ILE A 68 -8.90 12.61 -0.64
CA ILE A 68 -9.03 11.37 0.14
C ILE A 68 -8.71 10.18 -0.76
N GLY A 69 -8.05 9.14 -0.25
CA GLY A 69 -7.95 7.88 -0.98
C GLY A 69 -9.28 7.14 -1.00
N GLU A 70 -9.69 6.59 -2.15
CA GLU A 70 -11.00 5.94 -2.32
C GLU A 70 -11.27 4.84 -1.28
N GLU A 71 -10.28 4.00 -1.00
CA GLU A 71 -10.39 2.95 0.01
C GLU A 71 -10.52 3.51 1.43
N CYS A 72 -9.77 4.57 1.76
CA CYS A 72 -9.89 5.24 3.06
C CYS A 72 -11.27 5.87 3.23
N LEU A 73 -11.80 6.51 2.18
CA LEU A 73 -13.15 7.09 2.21
C LEU A 73 -14.19 5.99 2.44
N ARG A 74 -14.10 4.88 1.72
CA ARG A 74 -15.02 3.75 1.84
C ARG A 74 -15.07 3.22 3.27
N GLN A 75 -13.91 2.99 3.89
CA GLN A 75 -13.81 2.50 5.27
C GLN A 75 -14.38 3.52 6.27
N TYR A 76 -14.06 4.80 6.09
CA TYR A 76 -14.55 5.86 6.96
C TYR A 76 -16.08 6.00 6.90
N LEU A 77 -16.69 6.02 5.71
CA LEU A 77 -18.14 6.17 5.56
C LEU A 77 -18.93 5.02 6.19
N GLN A 78 -18.35 3.80 6.18
CA GLN A 78 -18.94 2.63 6.86
C GLN A 78 -19.01 2.79 8.38
N GLN A 79 -18.07 3.54 8.98
CA GLN A 79 -17.95 3.70 10.43
C GLN A 79 -18.61 4.99 10.95
N SER A 80 -18.73 6.00 10.09
CA SER A 80 -19.16 7.36 10.46
C SER A 80 -20.63 7.66 10.16
N ASN A 81 -21.44 6.66 9.85
CA ASN A 81 -22.81 6.83 9.36
C ASN A 81 -22.88 7.80 8.15
N ARG A 82 -21.91 7.69 7.24
CA ARG A 82 -21.79 8.50 6.02
C ARG A 82 -21.61 10.01 6.21
N LYS A 83 -21.22 10.47 7.40
CA LYS A 83 -20.98 11.89 7.69
C LYS A 83 -19.73 12.43 7.01
N CYS A 84 -19.68 13.74 6.80
CA CYS A 84 -18.50 14.43 6.27
C CYS A 84 -17.22 14.18 7.12
N PRO A 85 -16.07 13.83 6.50
CA PRO A 85 -14.78 13.74 7.19
C PRO A 85 -14.27 15.04 7.82
N VAL A 86 -14.70 16.20 7.31
CA VAL A 86 -14.21 17.52 7.72
C VAL A 86 -15.19 18.20 8.69
N GLY A 87 -16.50 18.20 8.38
CA GLY A 87 -17.51 18.95 9.14
C GLY A 87 -18.59 18.12 9.84
N GLN A 88 -18.58 16.79 9.74
CA GLN A 88 -19.58 15.88 10.33
C GLN A 88 -21.06 16.15 9.95
N HIS A 89 -21.31 16.92 8.89
CA HIS A 89 -22.64 17.12 8.32
C HIS A 89 -23.04 15.96 7.39
N ASP A 90 -24.33 15.88 7.09
CA ASP A 90 -24.90 14.95 6.14
C ASP A 90 -24.76 15.48 4.69
N HIS A 91 -25.14 14.67 3.69
CA HIS A 91 -25.20 15.05 2.27
C HIS A 91 -23.89 15.56 1.64
N CYS A 92 -22.77 14.88 1.89
CA CYS A 92 -21.53 15.15 1.15
C CYS A 92 -21.48 14.45 -0.21
N GLU A 93 -21.01 15.18 -1.22
CA GLU A 93 -20.65 14.62 -2.51
C GLU A 93 -19.15 14.40 -2.61
N PHE A 94 -18.79 13.35 -3.37
CA PHE A 94 -17.40 12.97 -3.58
C PHE A 94 -17.19 12.67 -5.05
N PHE A 95 -16.18 13.30 -5.64
CA PHE A 95 -15.87 13.14 -7.05
C PHE A 95 -14.54 12.45 -7.27
N LYS A 96 -14.53 11.52 -8.22
CA LYS A 96 -13.28 10.88 -8.66
C LYS A 96 -12.48 11.90 -9.47
N SER A 97 -11.46 12.48 -8.86
CA SER A 97 -10.60 13.47 -9.51
C SER A 97 -9.70 12.82 -10.55
N LYS A 98 -10.00 13.03 -11.83
CA LYS A 98 -9.17 12.50 -12.93
C LYS A 98 -7.76 13.09 -12.87
N THR A 99 -7.64 14.39 -12.64
CA THR A 99 -6.36 15.10 -12.57
C THR A 99 -5.52 14.60 -11.41
N ALA A 100 -6.07 14.54 -10.19
CA ALA A 100 -5.31 14.05 -9.04
C ALA A 100 -4.89 12.59 -9.20
N ARG A 101 -5.77 11.72 -9.73
CA ARG A 101 -5.44 10.32 -10.02
C ARG A 101 -4.29 10.20 -11.02
N GLN A 102 -4.34 10.97 -12.11
CA GLN A 102 -3.27 10.98 -13.11
C GLN A 102 -1.95 11.45 -12.49
N SER A 103 -1.95 12.61 -11.82
CA SER A 103 -0.75 13.18 -11.22
C SER A 103 -0.13 12.28 -10.16
N VAL A 104 -0.93 11.61 -9.34
CA VAL A 104 -0.43 10.61 -8.38
C VAL A 104 0.17 9.41 -9.10
N SER A 105 -0.48 8.91 -10.16
CA SER A 105 -0.01 7.72 -10.90
C SER A 105 1.33 7.92 -11.61
N GLU A 106 1.69 9.17 -11.91
CA GLU A 106 2.92 9.59 -12.58
C GLU A 106 4.05 9.94 -11.60
N LEU A 107 3.81 9.88 -10.28
CA LEU A 107 4.87 10.08 -9.29
C LEU A 107 5.95 9.00 -9.47
N LEU A 108 7.21 9.42 -9.45
CA LEU A 108 8.33 8.49 -9.58
C LEU A 108 8.54 7.73 -8.29
N VAL A 109 8.87 6.46 -8.36
CA VAL A 109 9.12 5.61 -7.20
C VAL A 109 10.21 4.60 -7.47
N MET A 110 10.89 4.18 -6.40
CA MET A 110 11.74 2.99 -6.43
C MET A 110 10.92 1.72 -6.18
N CYS A 111 11.51 0.55 -6.45
CA CYS A 111 10.87 -0.73 -6.17
C CYS A 111 10.36 -0.82 -4.71
N PRO A 112 9.06 -1.10 -4.47
CA PRO A 112 8.54 -1.18 -3.11
C PRO A 112 9.09 -2.38 -2.32
N ARG A 113 9.45 -3.49 -2.99
CA ARG A 113 10.14 -4.63 -2.35
C ARG A 113 11.53 -4.23 -1.85
N GLN A 114 12.23 -3.37 -2.59
CA GLN A 114 13.54 -2.83 -2.18
C GLN A 114 13.38 -1.87 -1.00
N TYR A 115 12.39 -0.99 -1.05
CA TYR A 115 12.09 -0.07 0.06
C TYR A 115 11.85 -0.81 1.37
N LYS A 116 10.96 -1.81 1.36
CA LYS A 116 10.66 -2.64 2.54
C LYS A 116 11.90 -3.39 3.04
N SER A 117 12.69 -3.95 2.13
CA SER A 117 13.94 -4.63 2.50
C SER A 117 14.93 -3.68 3.17
N ASN A 118 15.02 -2.43 2.71
CA ASN A 118 15.89 -1.42 3.33
C ASN A 118 15.39 -0.99 4.72
N GLU A 119 14.06 -0.91 4.90
CA GLU A 119 13.42 -0.62 6.18
C GLU A 119 13.72 -1.71 7.22
N ASP A 120 13.47 -2.98 6.88
CA ASP A 120 13.75 -4.14 7.74
C ASP A 120 15.23 -4.22 8.18
N LEU A 121 16.16 -3.75 7.31
CA LEU A 121 17.58 -3.70 7.64
C LEU A 121 17.94 -2.62 8.64
N GLN A 122 17.36 -1.43 8.52
CA GLN A 122 17.56 -0.37 9.49
C GLN A 122 17.05 -0.78 10.88
N LEU A 123 15.99 -1.59 10.96
CA LEU A 123 15.52 -2.18 12.22
C LEU A 123 16.43 -3.31 12.75
N SER A 124 17.04 -4.11 11.86
CA SER A 124 17.85 -5.29 12.23
C SER A 124 19.35 -5.01 12.38
N GLU A 125 19.84 -3.78 12.23
CA GLU A 125 21.24 -3.41 12.52
C GLU A 125 21.67 -3.64 13.98
N ARG A 126 20.77 -4.08 14.88
CA ARG A 126 21.13 -4.64 16.21
C ARG A 126 21.67 -6.07 16.18
N THR A 127 21.58 -6.79 15.07
CA THR A 127 22.08 -8.18 14.94
C THR A 127 22.63 -8.41 13.54
N LYS A 128 23.88 -8.02 13.29
CA LYS A 128 24.58 -8.34 12.05
C LYS A 128 25.15 -9.77 12.11
N THR A 129 24.70 -10.62 11.20
CA THR A 129 25.60 -11.60 10.55
C THR A 129 25.56 -11.37 9.05
N ARG A 130 26.76 -11.17 8.51
CA ARG A 130 27.07 -10.93 7.10
C ARG A 130 26.99 -12.29 6.40
N GLU A 131 26.27 -12.41 5.27
CA GLU A 131 26.64 -13.36 4.19
C GLU A 131 25.75 -13.39 2.94
N ASP A 132 24.60 -12.71 2.87
CA ASP A 132 23.85 -12.68 1.60
C ASP A 132 24.21 -11.43 0.78
N GLU A 133 24.85 -11.62 -0.37
CA GLU A 133 24.86 -10.66 -1.47
C GLU A 133 23.41 -10.31 -1.80
N LYS A 134 22.91 -9.24 -1.17
CA LYS A 134 21.52 -8.82 -1.38
C LYS A 134 21.31 -8.56 -2.85
N SER A 135 20.37 -9.28 -3.45
CA SER A 135 19.83 -8.89 -4.74
C SER A 135 19.30 -7.47 -4.60
N ILE A 136 19.72 -6.58 -5.52
CA ILE A 136 19.32 -5.18 -5.54
C ILE A 136 18.39 -5.01 -6.73
N CYS A 137 17.17 -4.50 -6.49
CA CYS A 137 16.32 -4.04 -7.57
C CYS A 137 16.63 -2.59 -7.92
N ARG A 138 16.91 -2.33 -9.21
CA ARG A 138 17.19 -0.98 -9.74
C ARG A 138 15.98 -0.30 -10.38
N PHE A 139 14.78 -0.84 -10.20
CA PHE A 139 13.58 -0.22 -10.75
C PHE A 139 13.39 1.17 -10.16
N LYS A 140 13.23 2.14 -11.07
CA LYS A 140 12.80 3.51 -10.81
C LYS A 140 11.89 3.91 -11.97
N GLY A 141 10.64 4.15 -11.68
CA GLY A 141 9.60 4.42 -12.69
C GLY A 141 8.37 5.04 -12.04
N GLU A 142 7.30 5.20 -12.81
CA GLU A 142 6.06 5.79 -12.31
C GLU A 142 5.26 4.78 -11.47
N ILE A 143 4.42 5.26 -10.54
CA ILE A 143 3.56 4.39 -9.72
C ILE A 143 2.74 3.43 -10.58
N LYS A 144 2.19 3.90 -11.70
CA LYS A 144 1.37 3.07 -12.61
C LYS A 144 2.11 1.87 -13.21
N GLU A 145 3.44 1.91 -13.25
CA GLU A 145 4.30 0.85 -13.79
C GLU A 145 4.69 -0.19 -12.74
N VAL A 146 4.51 0.13 -11.45
CA VAL A 146 4.96 -0.71 -10.32
C VAL A 146 4.35 -2.10 -10.39
N GLN A 147 3.05 -2.21 -10.65
CA GLN A 147 2.39 -3.53 -10.67
C GLN A 147 2.99 -4.43 -11.75
N HIS A 148 3.13 -3.91 -12.97
CA HIS A 148 3.77 -4.63 -14.06
C HIS A 148 5.20 -5.03 -13.69
N HIS A 149 5.98 -4.11 -13.11
CA HIS A 149 7.33 -4.43 -12.63
C HIS A 149 7.33 -5.59 -11.61
N LEU A 150 6.44 -5.57 -10.62
CA LEU A 150 6.36 -6.59 -9.58
C LEU A 150 5.97 -7.98 -10.10
N GLU A 151 5.25 -8.03 -11.22
CA GLU A 151 4.78 -9.25 -11.88
C GLU A 151 5.79 -9.82 -12.88
N THR A 152 6.53 -8.97 -13.60
CA THR A 152 7.31 -9.42 -14.77
C THR A 152 8.82 -9.33 -14.63
N SER A 153 9.33 -8.38 -13.83
CA SER A 153 10.76 -8.00 -13.87
C SER A 153 11.41 -7.86 -12.50
N CYS A 154 10.64 -7.83 -11.42
CA CYS A 154 11.19 -7.67 -10.08
C CYS A 154 11.87 -8.95 -9.59
N GLN A 155 13.20 -8.89 -9.50
CA GLN A 155 14.06 -10.00 -9.03
C GLN A 155 13.98 -10.22 -7.52
N LEU A 156 13.42 -9.27 -6.76
CA LEU A 156 13.17 -9.42 -5.33
C LEU A 156 11.91 -10.27 -5.16
N LEU A 157 12.02 -11.39 -4.46
CA LEU A 157 10.84 -12.18 -4.10
C LEU A 157 9.93 -11.35 -3.18
N ALA A 158 8.60 -11.54 -3.28
CA ALA A 158 7.70 -11.16 -2.20
C ALA A 158 8.22 -11.86 -0.93
N SER A 159 8.58 -11.10 0.11
CA SER A 159 9.29 -11.66 1.26
C SER A 159 8.56 -12.90 1.78
N ARG A 160 9.29 -14.03 1.81
CA ARG A 160 8.82 -15.28 2.40
C ARG A 160 8.52 -14.98 3.88
N GLN A 161 7.26 -15.05 4.29
CA GLN A 161 6.98 -15.28 5.70
C GLN A 161 7.43 -16.72 5.98
N ASN A 162 8.56 -16.86 6.66
CA ASN A 162 8.94 -18.13 7.26
C ASN A 162 7.88 -18.43 8.33
N ASN A 163 6.86 -19.23 8.00
CA ASN A 163 6.11 -19.92 9.02
C ASN A 163 7.06 -20.95 9.63
N SER A 164 7.50 -20.66 10.86
CA SER A 164 7.94 -21.68 11.80
C SER A 164 6.88 -22.79 11.81
N LEU A 165 7.22 -23.93 11.22
CA LEU A 165 6.68 -25.23 11.61
C LEU A 165 7.75 -25.86 12.49
N ASP A 166 7.97 -25.24 13.65
CA ASP A 166 8.59 -25.91 14.76
C ASP A 166 7.66 -27.03 15.26
N ILE A 167 8.26 -28.21 15.39
CA ILE A 167 8.09 -29.09 16.54
C ILE A 167 6.64 -29.61 16.77
N GLN A 168 6.24 -30.64 16.01
CA GLN A 168 5.26 -31.62 16.53
C GLN A 168 5.26 -32.96 15.79
N ASN A 169 6.42 -33.52 15.44
CA ASN A 169 6.51 -34.87 14.86
C ASN A 169 7.58 -35.74 15.53
N ARG A 170 7.60 -35.79 16.87
CA ARG A 170 8.31 -36.85 17.62
C ARG A 170 7.78 -37.05 19.04
N ALA A 171 6.47 -37.09 19.18
CA ALA A 171 5.81 -37.71 20.34
C ALA A 171 4.43 -38.21 19.91
N ILE A 172 4.39 -39.34 19.20
CA ILE A 172 3.35 -40.40 19.22
C ILE A 172 3.90 -41.50 18.31
N SER A 173 4.71 -42.37 18.90
CA SER A 173 4.99 -43.75 18.45
C SER A 173 5.41 -44.52 19.71
N LYS A 174 4.49 -44.49 20.67
CA LYS A 174 4.37 -45.46 21.76
C LYS A 174 2.88 -45.62 21.98
N ASN A 175 2.31 -46.50 21.18
CA ASN A 175 1.30 -47.49 21.54
C ASN A 175 1.07 -48.39 20.34
#